data_AF-A0A7J2NNT3-F1
#
_entry.id   AF-A0A7J2NNT3-F1
#
_cell.length_a   1.000
_cell.length_b   1.000
_cell.length_c   1.000
_cell.angle_alpha   90.00
_cell.angle_beta   90.00
_cell.angle_gamma   90.00
#
_symmetry.space_group_name_H-M   'P 1'
#
loop_
_entity.id
_entity.type
_entity.pdbx_description
1 polymer ?
#
loop_
_entity_poly.entity_id
_entity_poly.type
_entity_poly.pdbx_seq_one_letter_code
_entity_poly.pdbx_strand_id
1 'polypeptide(L)'
;MMYHLHKHVLFTIFLLFVLVFSLNSNVRAEQGGLVLEWEQPWETYGVGSTCNFNTHNFFVGDVDGDGVMEMVTGGFMYYIENDTRIHVEAPLRIWNWDGENFTCEKSHNWAGSIHSIYVGDSDGDGLNEIVTGGHVTNSTGSYTSLRVWSYDGEALALKGSYECKGTSFSSIFVDDVDNDGAPEILTAGAAHNGNKSSAQLCIWQWDGNRLDLKKGVEWCAMTEAYAYSVYAYDLNKDGKTEIITGGYDNDLKNSSGQLRVWHWNGEELTLEANEEWRMMEDAYGVTISGQPMGNTMVNNLKVGDIDDDGTPKIVTGGWTYDGEKINGQLRIWNWNGHTLILEKSHEWTTEDITEIKAIAIDDVDNDGHVDIVTSGLTSVYGSFNNTEVTPNAAQLRVWSWNGETLTLKQNKDWTIGDGVVAWNVATGDVDEDGTVEIVTVGCMGISGLCDPDLRIWSIPKESASIPYPLLAALGIIVIMVLIIGILVFKKRKKRSFCL
;
A
#
# COMPACT_ATOMS: atom_id res chain seq x y z
N MET A 1 52.50 -52.32 2.03
CA MET A 1 52.01 -51.03 2.59
C MET A 1 51.60 -50.00 1.52
N MET A 2 52.26 -49.93 0.35
CA MET A 2 51.87 -48.99 -0.75
C MET A 2 50.52 -49.27 -1.43
N TYR A 3 50.06 -50.52 -1.49
CA TYR A 3 48.81 -50.89 -2.17
C TYR A 3 47.53 -50.54 -1.37
N HIS A 4 47.62 -50.46 -0.04
CA HIS A 4 46.47 -50.13 0.82
C HIS A 4 46.14 -48.64 0.82
N LEU A 5 47.14 -47.76 0.72
CA LEU A 5 46.93 -46.31 0.77
C LEU A 5 46.23 -45.76 -0.48
N HIS A 6 46.41 -46.42 -1.65
CA HIS A 6 45.78 -46.00 -2.90
C HIS A 6 44.27 -46.29 -2.92
N LYS A 7 43.85 -47.43 -2.32
CA LYS A 7 42.44 -47.77 -2.17
C LYS A 7 41.70 -46.81 -1.24
N HIS A 8 42.33 -46.37 -0.14
CA HIS A 8 41.68 -45.43 0.79
C HIS A 8 41.46 -44.06 0.16
N VAL A 9 42.42 -43.51 -0.59
CA VAL A 9 42.26 -42.21 -1.26
C VAL A 9 41.19 -42.26 -2.35
N LEU A 10 41.17 -43.31 -3.17
CA LEU A 10 40.11 -43.47 -4.18
C LEU A 10 38.73 -43.64 -3.53
N PHE A 11 38.66 -44.35 -2.40
CA PHE A 11 37.43 -44.55 -1.65
C PHE A 11 36.94 -43.24 -1.02
N THR A 12 37.83 -42.39 -0.49
CA THR A 12 37.46 -41.08 0.04
C THR A 12 36.99 -40.12 -1.05
N ILE A 13 37.63 -40.13 -2.23
CA ILE A 13 37.20 -39.33 -3.39
C ILE A 13 35.83 -39.83 -3.88
N PHE A 14 35.61 -41.13 -3.94
CA PHE A 14 34.32 -41.72 -4.31
C PHE A 14 33.23 -41.39 -3.28
N LEU A 15 33.53 -41.43 -1.98
CA LEU A 15 32.59 -41.05 -0.93
C LEU A 15 32.20 -39.57 -0.99
N LEU A 16 33.16 -38.68 -1.30
CA LEU A 16 32.91 -37.26 -1.55
C LEU A 16 32.06 -37.05 -2.80
N PHE A 17 32.32 -37.78 -3.87
CA PHE A 17 31.52 -37.74 -5.09
C PHE A 17 30.07 -38.20 -4.83
N VAL A 18 29.90 -39.28 -4.05
CA VAL A 18 28.57 -39.76 -3.65
C VAL A 18 27.90 -38.78 -2.70
N LEU A 19 28.58 -38.17 -1.72
CA LEU A 19 27.98 -37.16 -0.83
C LEU A 19 27.51 -35.90 -1.59
N VAL A 20 28.29 -35.43 -2.57
CA VAL A 20 27.93 -34.30 -3.43
C VAL A 20 26.73 -34.62 -4.32
N PHE A 21 26.57 -35.88 -4.76
CA PHE A 21 25.40 -36.31 -5.54
C PHE A 21 24.19 -36.74 -4.68
N SER A 22 24.39 -37.12 -3.41
CA SER A 22 23.33 -37.58 -2.50
C SER A 22 22.58 -36.44 -1.80
N LEU A 23 23.13 -35.23 -1.80
CA LEU A 23 22.43 -34.02 -1.35
C LEU A 23 21.38 -33.52 -2.37
N ASN A 24 21.27 -34.16 -3.53
CA ASN A 24 20.27 -33.85 -4.56
C ASN A 24 18.98 -34.68 -4.37
N SER A 25 18.30 -34.49 -3.25
CA SER A 25 16.85 -34.67 -3.22
C SER A 25 16.22 -33.32 -3.54
N ASN A 26 15.50 -33.26 -4.65
CA ASN A 26 14.68 -32.14 -5.09
C ASN A 26 13.97 -31.45 -3.92
N VAL A 27 14.54 -30.35 -3.44
CA VAL A 27 13.74 -29.30 -2.81
C VAL A 27 13.33 -28.42 -3.98
N ARG A 28 12.15 -28.68 -4.54
CA ARG A 28 11.37 -27.57 -5.09
C ARG A 28 11.14 -26.68 -3.87
N ALA A 29 11.86 -25.57 -3.79
CA ALA A 29 11.50 -24.52 -2.85
C ALA A 29 10.05 -24.15 -3.16
N GLU A 30 9.15 -24.36 -2.20
CA GLU A 30 7.95 -23.53 -2.17
C GLU A 30 8.47 -22.09 -2.10
N GLN A 31 8.04 -21.24 -3.03
CA GLN A 31 8.28 -19.80 -2.95
C GLN A 31 7.95 -19.37 -1.52
N GLY A 32 8.89 -18.70 -0.84
CA GLY A 32 8.65 -18.16 0.50
C GLY A 32 7.38 -17.33 0.47
N GLY A 33 6.33 -17.80 1.16
CA GLY A 33 5.04 -17.09 1.21
C GLY A 33 5.11 -15.85 2.09
N LEU A 34 4.05 -15.06 2.10
CA LEU A 34 3.88 -13.95 3.04
C LEU A 34 4.07 -14.42 4.49
N VAL A 35 5.03 -13.82 5.19
CA VAL A 35 5.31 -14.04 6.61
C VAL A 35 4.68 -12.90 7.40
N LEU A 36 3.92 -13.21 8.45
CA LEU A 36 3.45 -12.22 9.40
C LEU A 36 4.52 -12.03 10.46
N GLU A 37 5.09 -10.83 10.53
CA GLU A 37 6.19 -10.50 11.45
C GLU A 37 5.67 -9.83 12.71
N TRP A 38 4.69 -8.95 12.55
CA TRP A 38 4.05 -8.26 13.66
C TRP A 38 2.53 -8.17 13.49
N GLU A 39 1.82 -8.24 14.61
CA GLU A 39 0.40 -7.88 14.68
C GLU A 39 0.13 -7.00 15.90
N GLN A 40 -0.60 -5.92 15.66
CA GLN A 40 -0.96 -4.94 16.68
C GLN A 40 -2.47 -4.68 16.64
N PRO A 41 -3.27 -5.47 17.36
CA PRO A 41 -4.67 -5.15 17.59
C PRO A 41 -4.79 -4.06 18.66
N TRP A 42 -5.80 -3.20 18.53
CA TRP A 42 -6.19 -2.29 19.60
C TRP A 42 -7.69 -2.35 19.84
N GLU A 43 -8.10 -2.07 21.07
CA GLU A 43 -9.50 -1.84 21.36
C GLU A 43 -9.97 -0.54 20.67
N THR A 44 -11.21 -0.52 20.16
CA THR A 44 -11.86 0.67 19.56
C THR A 44 -11.80 1.89 20.50
N TYR A 45 -11.65 1.66 21.79
CA TYR A 45 -11.59 2.67 22.83
C TYR A 45 -10.15 3.07 23.14
N GLY A 46 -9.78 4.30 22.74
CA GLY A 46 -8.68 5.06 23.34
C GLY A 46 -7.29 4.91 22.75
N VAL A 47 -6.98 3.89 21.94
CA VAL A 47 -5.59 3.67 21.48
C VAL A 47 -5.46 3.49 19.97
N GLY A 48 -6.31 2.67 19.35
CA GLY A 48 -6.16 2.32 17.95
C GLY A 48 -6.69 3.40 17.00
N SER A 49 -5.79 4.01 16.26
CA SER A 49 -6.05 5.09 15.31
C SER A 49 -6.25 4.58 13.89
N THR A 50 -7.08 3.55 13.66
CA THR A 50 -7.25 2.98 12.30
C THR A 50 -8.68 2.60 11.91
N CYS A 51 -9.66 2.85 12.78
CA CYS A 51 -11.06 2.68 12.40
C CYS A 51 -11.49 3.79 11.45
N ASN A 52 -11.26 3.58 10.16
CA ASN A 52 -11.92 4.36 9.12
C ASN A 52 -12.16 3.48 7.89
N PHE A 53 -13.33 3.67 7.28
CA PHE A 53 -13.74 3.02 6.03
C PHE A 53 -13.05 3.62 4.79
N ASN A 54 -12.08 4.51 4.99
CA ASN A 54 -11.42 5.27 3.94
C ASN A 54 -10.04 4.71 3.59
N THR A 55 -9.55 5.04 2.40
CA THR A 55 -8.46 4.30 1.75
C THR A 55 -7.12 5.05 1.74
N HIS A 56 -7.01 6.17 2.47
CA HIS A 56 -5.83 7.06 2.45
C HIS A 56 -5.46 7.63 3.83
N ASN A 57 -5.87 7.00 4.93
CA ASN A 57 -5.60 7.44 6.31
C ASN A 57 -4.37 6.78 6.96
N PHE A 58 -3.44 6.28 6.15
CA PHE A 58 -2.24 5.58 6.57
C PHE A 58 -1.07 5.94 5.66
N PHE A 59 0.12 6.12 6.26
CA PHE A 59 1.35 6.46 5.56
C PHE A 59 2.53 5.71 6.21
N VAL A 60 3.49 5.31 5.38
CA VAL A 60 4.80 4.78 5.79
C VAL A 60 5.87 5.61 5.08
N GLY A 61 6.85 6.10 5.83
CA GLY A 61 7.97 6.88 5.30
C GLY A 61 8.74 7.57 6.42
N ASP A 62 9.88 8.16 6.10
CA ASP A 62 10.69 8.98 7.02
C ASP A 62 9.99 10.32 7.27
N VAL A 63 9.33 10.46 8.42
CA VAL A 63 8.44 11.59 8.74
C VAL A 63 9.20 12.76 9.35
N ASP A 64 10.27 12.51 10.10
CA ASP A 64 11.05 13.54 10.77
C ASP A 64 12.44 13.80 10.16
N GLY A 65 12.82 13.03 9.14
CA GLY A 65 14.06 13.20 8.39
C GLY A 65 15.28 12.55 9.04
N ASP A 66 15.11 11.62 9.98
CA ASP A 66 16.20 10.95 10.67
C ASP A 66 16.75 9.70 9.94
N GLY A 67 16.03 9.24 8.90
CA GLY A 67 16.38 8.10 8.06
C GLY A 67 15.72 6.78 8.46
N VAL A 68 14.99 6.75 9.57
CA VAL A 68 14.10 5.65 9.99
C VAL A 68 12.74 5.86 9.31
N MET A 69 11.99 4.77 9.07
CA MET A 69 10.64 4.86 8.52
C MET A 69 9.61 4.80 9.64
N GLU A 70 8.73 5.79 9.73
CA GLU A 70 7.60 5.77 10.66
C GLU A 70 6.30 5.37 9.97
N MET A 71 5.37 4.88 10.78
CA MET A 71 4.00 4.63 10.42
C MET A 71 3.10 5.74 10.98
N VAL A 72 2.42 6.49 10.11
CA VAL A 72 1.44 7.51 10.51
C VAL A 72 0.04 6.99 10.30
N THR A 73 -0.77 7.01 11.35
CA THR A 73 -2.16 6.52 11.30
C THR A 73 -3.15 7.57 11.76
N GLY A 74 -4.33 7.54 11.14
CA GLY A 74 -5.48 8.33 11.55
C GLY A 74 -6.78 7.54 11.45
N GLY A 75 -7.86 8.09 12.00
CA GLY A 75 -9.17 7.48 11.91
C GLY A 75 -10.12 8.19 12.85
N PHE A 76 -10.96 7.41 13.53
CA PHE A 76 -11.66 7.89 14.70
C PHE A 76 -11.58 6.88 15.84
N MET A 77 -11.70 7.38 17.06
CA MET A 77 -11.87 6.56 18.26
C MET A 77 -13.05 7.05 19.08
N TYR A 78 -13.60 6.16 19.90
CA TYR A 78 -14.69 6.50 20.82
C TYR A 78 -14.16 6.73 22.22
N TYR A 79 -14.61 7.82 22.84
CA TYR A 79 -14.43 8.02 24.27
C TYR A 79 -15.63 7.46 25.03
N ILE A 80 -15.36 6.60 26.01
CA ILE A 80 -16.34 6.07 26.95
C ILE A 80 -16.15 6.72 28.31
N GLU A 81 -17.25 7.21 28.88
CA GLU A 81 -17.34 7.55 30.30
C GLU A 81 -18.54 6.82 30.90
N ASN A 82 -18.32 6.05 31.98
CA ASN A 82 -19.35 5.24 32.65
C ASN A 82 -20.18 4.37 31.68
N ASP A 83 -19.51 3.56 30.85
CA ASP A 83 -20.13 2.68 29.83
C ASP A 83 -21.00 3.41 28.79
N THR A 84 -20.87 4.73 28.68
CA THR A 84 -21.59 5.54 27.69
C THR A 84 -20.61 6.18 26.72
N ARG A 85 -20.84 5.98 25.42
CA ARG A 85 -20.12 6.70 24.36
C ARG A 85 -20.50 8.18 24.43
N ILE A 86 -19.53 9.04 24.69
CA ILE A 86 -19.79 10.48 24.84
C ILE A 86 -19.42 11.26 23.57
N HIS A 87 -18.25 11.04 22.98
CA HIS A 87 -17.77 11.79 21.80
C HIS A 87 -16.84 10.95 20.91
N VAL A 88 -16.56 11.45 19.71
CA VAL A 88 -15.63 10.88 18.73
C VAL A 88 -14.40 11.77 18.65
N GLU A 89 -13.22 11.17 18.73
CA GLU A 89 -11.94 11.87 18.57
C GLU A 89 -11.20 11.37 17.33
N ALA A 90 -10.47 12.28 16.70
CA ALA A 90 -9.48 12.06 15.65
C ALA A 90 -8.12 11.77 16.31
N PRO A 91 -7.63 10.53 16.29
CA PRO A 91 -6.32 10.19 16.83
C PRO A 91 -5.26 10.23 15.73
N LEU A 92 -4.39 11.24 15.74
CA LEU A 92 -3.16 11.23 14.95
C LEU A 92 -2.08 10.51 15.76
N ARG A 93 -1.48 9.47 15.19
CA ARG A 93 -0.40 8.69 15.83
C ARG A 93 0.75 8.47 14.87
N ILE A 94 1.97 8.55 15.40
CA ILE A 94 3.23 8.23 14.74
C ILE A 94 3.83 7.05 15.51
N TRP A 95 4.13 5.98 14.78
CA TRP A 95 4.61 4.71 15.33
C TRP A 95 5.91 4.31 14.68
N ASN A 96 6.70 3.54 15.43
CA ASN A 96 7.96 2.96 14.99
C ASN A 96 8.00 1.48 15.41
N TRP A 97 8.64 0.64 14.60
CA TRP A 97 8.81 -0.79 14.85
C TRP A 97 10.24 -1.24 14.53
N ASP A 98 11.01 -1.64 15.54
CA ASP A 98 12.42 -2.04 15.39
C ASP A 98 12.64 -3.54 15.09
N GLY A 99 11.61 -4.21 14.54
CA GLY A 99 11.61 -5.67 14.34
C GLY A 99 11.21 -6.47 15.58
N GLU A 100 11.32 -5.88 16.79
CA GLU A 100 10.99 -6.53 18.06
C GLU A 100 9.94 -5.77 18.90
N ASN A 101 9.94 -4.44 18.84
CA ASN A 101 9.18 -3.53 19.69
C ASN A 101 8.40 -2.54 18.82
N PHE A 102 7.08 -2.53 18.99
CA PHE A 102 6.19 -1.56 18.37
C PHE A 102 5.88 -0.43 19.35
N THR A 103 6.28 0.80 19.02
CA THR A 103 6.20 1.95 19.93
C THR A 103 5.44 3.12 19.33
N CYS A 104 4.73 3.88 20.18
CA CYS A 104 4.08 5.13 19.81
C CYS A 104 5.02 6.27 20.16
N GLU A 105 5.65 6.87 19.16
CA GLU A 105 6.57 7.99 19.37
C GLU A 105 5.79 9.25 19.72
N LYS A 106 4.72 9.51 18.96
CA LYS A 106 3.91 10.70 19.15
C LYS A 106 2.43 10.49 18.91
N SER A 107 1.65 11.28 19.64
CA SER A 107 0.20 11.28 19.54
C SER A 107 -0.39 12.67 19.73
N HIS A 108 -1.46 12.95 18.98
CA HIS A 108 -2.29 14.13 19.18
C HIS A 108 -3.76 13.79 18.89
N ASN A 109 -4.68 14.31 19.70
CA ASN A 109 -6.12 14.08 19.54
C ASN A 109 -6.87 15.39 19.41
N TRP A 110 -7.95 15.37 18.63
CA TRP A 110 -8.97 16.42 18.64
C TRP A 110 -10.36 15.82 18.47
N ALA A 111 -11.40 16.55 18.85
CA ALA A 111 -12.78 16.11 18.59
C ALA A 111 -13.04 16.12 17.06
N GLY A 112 -13.34 14.97 16.46
CA GLY A 112 -13.39 14.85 15.00
C GLY A 112 -13.03 13.47 14.46
N SER A 113 -12.54 13.42 13.22
CA SER A 113 -12.00 12.22 12.57
C SER A 113 -10.90 12.58 11.57
N ILE A 114 -10.03 11.63 11.24
CA ILE A 114 -9.02 11.74 10.17
C ILE A 114 -9.39 10.73 9.09
N HIS A 115 -9.57 11.21 7.87
CA HIS A 115 -10.03 10.45 6.69
C HIS A 115 -8.91 10.25 5.67
N SER A 116 -7.95 11.16 5.62
CA SER A 116 -6.78 11.11 4.76
C SER A 116 -5.56 11.67 5.47
N ILE A 117 -4.40 11.09 5.17
CA ILE A 117 -3.07 11.49 5.64
C ILE A 117 -2.12 11.40 4.45
N TYR A 118 -1.24 12.38 4.34
CA TYR A 118 -0.05 12.31 3.50
C TYR A 118 1.10 12.99 4.23
N VAL A 119 2.32 12.58 3.96
CA VAL A 119 3.52 13.21 4.52
C VAL A 119 4.45 13.58 3.36
N GLY A 120 4.93 14.82 3.37
CA GLY A 120 5.87 15.34 2.38
C GLY A 120 6.14 16.82 2.60
N ASP A 121 7.23 17.31 2.00
CA ASP A 121 7.62 18.72 2.01
C ASP A 121 6.58 19.58 1.31
N SER A 122 5.76 20.26 2.11
CA SER A 122 4.57 20.98 1.64
C SER A 122 4.83 22.48 1.43
N ASP A 123 5.96 23.01 1.90
CA ASP A 123 6.37 24.40 1.68
C ASP A 123 7.73 24.58 0.98
N GLY A 124 8.41 23.49 0.64
CA GLY A 124 9.66 23.49 -0.11
C GLY A 124 10.90 23.78 0.73
N ASP A 125 10.82 23.63 2.06
CA ASP A 125 11.94 23.91 2.98
C ASP A 125 12.89 22.71 3.19
N GLY A 126 12.54 21.55 2.65
CA GLY A 126 13.27 20.30 2.74
C GLY A 126 12.96 19.45 3.98
N LEU A 127 11.98 19.86 4.80
CA LEU A 127 11.43 19.07 5.89
C LEU A 127 10.05 18.56 5.52
N ASN A 128 9.64 17.44 6.12
CA ASN A 128 8.33 16.85 5.84
C ASN A 128 7.24 17.45 6.75
N GLU A 129 6.11 17.82 6.15
CA GLU A 129 4.87 18.08 6.88
C GLU A 129 3.94 16.87 6.82
N ILE A 130 3.23 16.64 7.92
CA ILE A 130 2.09 15.74 7.93
C ILE A 130 0.86 16.57 7.54
N VAL A 131 0.17 16.19 6.47
CA VAL A 131 -1.08 16.81 6.05
C VAL A 131 -2.23 15.85 6.31
N THR A 132 -3.21 16.30 7.09
CA THR A 132 -4.39 15.49 7.46
C THR A 132 -5.69 16.12 6.95
N GLY A 133 -6.55 15.31 6.36
CA GLY A 133 -7.90 15.67 5.92
C GLY A 133 -8.95 14.90 6.73
N GLY A 134 -10.02 15.55 7.14
CA GLY A 134 -11.07 14.90 7.92
C GLY A 134 -12.06 15.89 8.52
N HIS A 135 -12.45 15.66 9.77
CA HIS A 135 -13.39 16.52 10.48
C HIS A 135 -12.83 17.06 11.79
N VAL A 136 -13.34 18.24 12.15
CA VAL A 136 -13.18 18.88 13.45
C VAL A 136 -14.57 19.20 13.98
N THR A 137 -14.84 18.79 15.21
CA THR A 137 -16.10 19.03 15.90
C THR A 137 -15.89 20.04 17.01
N ASN A 138 -16.70 21.09 17.03
CA ASN A 138 -16.73 22.08 18.09
C ASN A 138 -18.17 22.37 18.52
N SER A 139 -18.38 23.34 19.41
CA SER A 139 -19.70 23.70 19.93
C SER A 139 -20.69 24.20 18.87
N THR A 140 -20.21 24.56 17.68
CA THR A 140 -21.02 25.10 16.57
C THR A 140 -21.33 24.07 15.49
N GLY A 141 -20.71 22.88 15.53
CA GLY A 141 -20.97 21.76 14.62
C GLY A 141 -19.71 20.97 14.26
N SER A 142 -19.86 20.08 13.26
CA SER A 142 -18.75 19.39 12.61
C SER A 142 -18.39 20.10 11.30
N TYR A 143 -17.09 20.27 11.07
CA TYR A 143 -16.50 20.99 9.95
C TYR A 143 -15.48 20.07 9.28
N THR A 144 -15.45 20.08 7.96
CA THR A 144 -14.36 19.44 7.21
C THR A 144 -13.11 20.27 7.39
N SER A 145 -11.99 19.61 7.67
CA SER A 145 -10.74 20.26 8.04
C SER A 145 -9.58 19.67 7.25
N LEU A 146 -8.75 20.55 6.69
CA LEU A 146 -7.41 20.26 6.19
C LEU A 146 -6.42 20.88 7.18
N ARG A 147 -5.44 20.11 7.64
CA ARG A 147 -4.49 20.53 8.67
C ARG A 147 -3.07 20.15 8.27
N VAL A 148 -2.12 21.04 8.54
CA VAL A 148 -0.69 20.87 8.27
C VAL A 148 0.04 20.86 9.61
N TRP A 149 0.84 19.83 9.84
CA TRP A 149 1.56 19.59 11.09
C TRP A 149 3.05 19.41 10.79
N SER A 150 3.91 19.86 11.71
CA SER A 150 5.32 19.48 11.69
C SER A 150 5.62 18.43 12.76
N TYR A 151 6.59 17.56 12.49
CA TYR A 151 7.18 16.64 13.45
C TYR A 151 8.70 16.62 13.28
N ASP A 152 9.44 16.70 14.39
CA ASP A 152 10.91 16.77 14.42
C ASP A 152 11.54 15.66 15.27
N GLY A 153 10.82 14.54 15.44
CA GLY A 153 11.18 13.45 16.35
C GLY A 153 10.83 13.71 17.83
N GLU A 154 10.61 14.97 18.21
CA GLU A 154 10.36 15.34 19.61
C GLU A 154 9.00 16.02 19.80
N ALA A 155 8.59 16.89 18.87
CA ALA A 155 7.43 17.76 18.98
C ALA A 155 6.54 17.68 17.73
N LEU A 156 5.28 17.28 17.94
CA LEU A 156 4.23 17.36 16.93
C LEU A 156 3.42 18.65 17.14
N ALA A 157 3.41 19.52 16.14
CA ALA A 157 2.80 20.85 16.23
C ALA A 157 1.91 21.17 15.02
N LEU A 158 0.68 21.61 15.27
CA LEU A 158 -0.21 22.15 14.24
C LEU A 158 0.32 23.51 13.76
N LYS A 159 0.60 23.63 12.47
CA LYS A 159 1.12 24.86 11.84
C LYS A 159 0.03 25.66 11.13
N GLY A 160 -0.84 24.96 10.42
CA GLY A 160 -1.89 25.57 9.62
C GLY A 160 -3.15 24.71 9.58
N SER A 161 -4.29 25.36 9.37
CA SER A 161 -5.54 24.64 9.16
C SER A 161 -6.54 25.45 8.35
N TYR A 162 -7.33 24.77 7.54
CA TYR A 162 -8.49 25.30 6.86
C TYR A 162 -9.74 24.51 7.26
N GLU A 163 -10.85 25.20 7.51
CA GLU A 163 -12.11 24.58 7.92
C GLU A 163 -13.25 25.05 7.01
N CYS A 164 -14.09 24.12 6.55
CA CYS A 164 -15.23 24.42 5.70
C CYS A 164 -16.41 23.47 5.96
N LYS A 165 -17.55 23.75 5.34
CA LYS A 165 -18.75 22.90 5.41
C LYS A 165 -19.08 22.34 4.04
N GLY A 166 -19.67 21.16 4.01
CA GLY A 166 -20.22 20.57 2.80
C GLY A 166 -19.17 20.08 1.82
N THR A 167 -17.97 19.73 2.28
CA THR A 167 -16.95 19.05 1.46
C THR A 167 -16.40 17.85 2.22
N SER A 168 -15.66 16.98 1.54
CA SER A 168 -14.91 15.88 2.12
C SER A 168 -13.53 15.83 1.49
N PHE A 169 -12.51 15.43 2.26
CA PHE A 169 -11.15 15.21 1.77
C PHE A 169 -10.82 13.72 1.92
N SER A 170 -11.05 12.97 0.84
CA SER A 170 -10.87 11.51 0.79
C SER A 170 -9.42 11.10 0.59
N SER A 171 -8.64 11.92 -0.13
CA SER A 171 -7.24 11.66 -0.46
C SER A 171 -6.45 12.97 -0.54
N ILE A 172 -5.18 12.90 -0.15
CA ILE A 172 -4.22 14.00 -0.15
C ILE A 172 -2.96 13.52 -0.88
N PHE A 173 -2.32 14.40 -1.64
CA PHE A 173 -1.00 14.21 -2.22
C PHE A 173 -0.27 15.55 -2.23
N VAL A 174 1.06 15.56 -2.16
CA VAL A 174 1.88 16.78 -2.21
C VAL A 174 2.90 16.63 -3.33
N ASP A 175 2.94 17.60 -4.23
CA ASP A 175 3.88 17.64 -5.36
C ASP A 175 3.95 19.06 -5.97
N ASP A 176 5.06 19.39 -6.63
CA ASP A 176 5.20 20.64 -7.40
C ASP A 176 4.56 20.45 -8.78
N VAL A 177 3.26 20.72 -8.87
CA VAL A 177 2.47 20.35 -10.06
C VAL A 177 2.52 21.39 -11.17
N ASP A 178 2.92 22.63 -10.87
CA ASP A 178 3.17 23.66 -11.89
C ASP A 178 4.65 23.95 -12.15
N ASN A 179 5.56 23.24 -11.48
CA ASN A 179 7.02 23.32 -11.63
C ASN A 179 7.58 24.72 -11.30
N ASP A 180 7.00 25.42 -10.32
CA ASP A 180 7.46 26.73 -9.87
C ASP A 180 8.51 26.65 -8.72
N GLY A 181 8.73 25.45 -8.18
CA GLY A 181 9.64 25.15 -7.09
C GLY A 181 9.01 25.22 -5.70
N ALA A 182 7.69 25.45 -5.57
CA ALA A 182 6.95 25.44 -4.32
C ALA A 182 5.82 24.39 -4.39
N PRO A 183 5.93 23.25 -3.68
CA PRO A 183 4.95 22.18 -3.76
C PRO A 183 3.50 22.61 -3.45
N GLU A 184 2.55 22.02 -4.17
CA GLU A 184 1.13 22.13 -3.89
C GLU A 184 0.63 20.94 -3.07
N ILE A 185 -0.32 21.21 -2.19
CA ILE A 185 -1.15 20.17 -1.56
C ILE A 185 -2.36 19.95 -2.46
N LEU A 186 -2.56 18.72 -2.93
CA LEU A 186 -3.72 18.29 -3.69
C LEU A 186 -4.71 17.57 -2.79
N THR A 187 -6.00 17.85 -2.95
CA THR A 187 -7.06 17.09 -2.25
C THR A 187 -8.14 16.64 -3.20
N ALA A 188 -8.52 15.36 -3.12
CA ALA A 188 -9.71 14.81 -3.79
C ALA A 188 -10.80 14.43 -2.79
N GLY A 189 -12.05 14.55 -3.21
CA GLY A 189 -13.21 14.17 -2.40
C GLY A 189 -14.54 14.49 -3.08
N ALA A 190 -15.49 14.97 -2.30
CA ALA A 190 -16.79 15.43 -2.81
C ALA A 190 -17.30 16.68 -2.09
N ALA A 191 -17.95 17.55 -2.85
CA ALA A 191 -18.76 18.67 -2.38
C ALA A 191 -20.24 18.27 -2.30
N HIS A 192 -20.90 18.61 -1.19
CA HIS A 192 -22.27 18.24 -0.88
C HIS A 192 -23.18 19.48 -0.87
N ASN A 193 -24.21 19.46 -1.70
CA ASN A 193 -25.23 20.50 -1.77
C ASN A 193 -26.63 19.88 -1.75
N GLY A 194 -27.21 19.81 -0.55
CA GLY A 194 -28.49 19.14 -0.32
C GLY A 194 -28.38 17.65 -0.61
N ASN A 195 -29.12 17.17 -1.61
CA ASN A 195 -29.09 15.76 -2.04
C ASN A 195 -28.08 15.49 -3.17
N LYS A 196 -27.33 16.52 -3.62
CA LYS A 196 -26.31 16.35 -4.66
C LYS A 196 -24.93 16.23 -4.03
N SER A 197 -24.15 15.27 -4.49
CA SER A 197 -22.72 15.14 -4.18
C SER A 197 -21.92 15.23 -5.49
N SER A 198 -20.99 16.17 -5.58
CA SER A 198 -20.14 16.35 -6.77
C SER A 198 -18.69 16.03 -6.42
N ALA A 199 -18.02 15.24 -7.25
CA ALA A 199 -16.61 14.97 -7.10
C ALA A 199 -15.83 16.29 -7.15
N GLN A 200 -14.78 16.40 -6.35
CA GLN A 200 -14.03 17.64 -6.18
C GLN A 200 -12.52 17.36 -6.21
N LEU A 201 -11.79 18.25 -6.87
CA LEU A 201 -10.33 18.38 -6.82
C LEU A 201 -10.00 19.82 -6.41
N CYS A 202 -9.16 19.96 -5.40
CA CYS A 202 -8.65 21.25 -4.95
C CYS A 202 -7.12 21.24 -4.92
N ILE A 203 -6.54 22.40 -5.27
CA ILE A 203 -5.11 22.71 -5.26
C ILE A 203 -4.89 23.79 -4.21
N TRP A 204 -4.04 23.49 -3.24
CA TRP A 204 -3.73 24.36 -2.12
C TRP A 204 -2.24 24.68 -2.10
N GLN A 205 -1.90 25.84 -1.56
CA GLN A 205 -0.52 26.18 -1.25
C GLN A 205 -0.35 26.32 0.26
N TRP A 206 0.72 25.73 0.76
CA TRP A 206 1.26 26.00 2.07
C TRP A 206 2.59 26.76 1.93
N ASP A 207 2.76 27.87 2.66
CA ASP A 207 3.98 28.72 2.60
C ASP A 207 4.80 28.70 3.91
N GLY A 208 4.57 27.70 4.76
CA GLY A 208 5.12 27.63 6.13
C GLY A 208 4.32 28.41 7.17
N ASN A 209 3.35 29.22 6.76
CA ASN A 209 2.54 30.03 7.68
C ASN A 209 1.05 30.08 7.31
N ARG A 210 0.69 30.04 6.04
CA ARG A 210 -0.68 30.16 5.55
C ARG A 210 -1.01 29.07 4.53
N LEU A 211 -2.19 28.49 4.72
CA LEU A 211 -2.79 27.52 3.81
C LEU A 211 -3.85 28.23 2.96
N ASP A 212 -3.58 28.38 1.66
CA ASP A 212 -4.48 29.05 0.71
C ASP A 212 -5.03 28.08 -0.34
N LEU A 213 -6.33 28.17 -0.61
CA LEU A 213 -6.93 27.50 -1.77
C LEU A 213 -6.61 28.29 -3.05
N LYS A 214 -5.81 27.71 -3.95
CA LYS A 214 -5.49 28.30 -5.26
C LYS A 214 -6.60 28.05 -6.27
N LYS A 215 -7.04 26.78 -6.35
CA LYS A 215 -8.05 26.34 -7.31
C LYS A 215 -8.90 25.22 -6.75
N GLY A 216 -10.18 25.23 -7.10
CA GLY A 216 -11.09 24.11 -6.88
C GLY A 216 -11.94 23.89 -8.12
N VAL A 217 -12.19 22.63 -8.46
CA VAL A 217 -13.12 22.22 -9.51
C VAL A 217 -14.04 21.13 -8.99
N GLU A 218 -15.31 21.22 -9.36
CA GLU A 218 -16.34 20.24 -9.00
C GLU A 218 -16.98 19.70 -10.28
N TRP A 219 -17.27 18.41 -10.30
CA TRP A 219 -17.97 17.77 -11.42
C TRP A 219 -18.93 16.68 -10.94
N CYS A 220 -20.00 16.51 -11.71
CA CYS A 220 -21.00 15.47 -11.49
C CYS A 220 -21.92 15.46 -12.70
N ALA A 221 -21.95 14.35 -13.43
CA ALA A 221 -22.85 14.19 -14.57
C ALA A 221 -24.32 14.16 -14.14
N MET A 222 -24.60 13.58 -12.96
CA MET A 222 -25.95 13.34 -12.43
C MET A 222 -26.14 13.97 -11.04
N THR A 223 -26.42 13.17 -10.02
CA THR A 223 -26.67 13.60 -8.64
C THR A 223 -25.58 13.20 -7.65
N GLU A 224 -24.85 12.11 -7.91
CA GLU A 224 -23.77 11.64 -7.05
C GLU A 224 -22.52 11.29 -7.86
N ALA A 225 -21.41 11.93 -7.51
CA ALA A 225 -20.06 11.65 -7.98
C ALA A 225 -19.08 11.87 -6.82
N TYR A 226 -18.01 11.07 -6.75
CA TYR A 226 -16.97 11.18 -5.73
C TYR A 226 -15.60 10.95 -6.37
N ALA A 227 -14.61 11.76 -5.99
CA ALA A 227 -13.21 11.45 -6.21
C ALA A 227 -12.65 10.85 -4.91
N TYR A 228 -12.14 9.62 -4.98
CA TYR A 228 -11.61 8.91 -3.81
C TYR A 228 -10.09 8.99 -3.71
N SER A 229 -9.38 9.13 -4.83
CA SER A 229 -7.91 9.18 -4.85
C SER A 229 -7.40 10.32 -5.72
N VAL A 230 -6.32 10.96 -5.28
CA VAL A 230 -5.50 11.88 -6.08
C VAL A 230 -4.04 11.44 -6.04
N TYR A 231 -3.32 11.69 -7.13
CA TYR A 231 -1.87 11.52 -7.25
C TYR A 231 -1.35 12.50 -8.30
N ALA A 232 -0.05 12.79 -8.31
CA ALA A 232 0.58 13.59 -9.34
C ALA A 232 1.91 12.97 -9.80
N TYR A 233 2.20 13.07 -11.09
CA TYR A 233 3.43 12.56 -11.70
C TYR A 233 3.58 13.07 -13.14
N ASP A 234 4.80 13.18 -13.66
CA ASP A 234 5.08 13.37 -15.09
C ASP A 234 4.86 12.05 -15.84
N LEU A 235 3.63 11.82 -16.30
CA LEU A 235 3.18 10.53 -16.79
C LEU A 235 3.75 10.20 -18.19
N ASN A 236 4.05 11.22 -18.98
CA ASN A 236 4.51 11.08 -20.36
C ASN A 236 5.98 11.48 -20.58
N LYS A 237 6.66 11.91 -19.51
CA LYS A 237 8.05 12.40 -19.50
C LYS A 237 8.28 13.66 -20.33
N ASP A 238 7.30 14.54 -20.40
CA ASP A 238 7.43 15.82 -21.12
C ASP A 238 7.95 16.97 -20.24
N GLY A 239 8.18 16.70 -18.95
CA GLY A 239 8.64 17.66 -17.95
C GLY A 239 7.51 18.47 -17.32
N LYS A 240 6.25 18.09 -17.53
CA LYS A 240 5.10 18.61 -16.81
C LYS A 240 4.53 17.53 -15.92
N THR A 241 3.97 17.97 -14.80
CA THR A 241 3.33 17.07 -13.85
C THR A 241 1.84 17.00 -14.15
N GLU A 242 1.33 15.81 -14.38
CA GLU A 242 -0.11 15.56 -14.49
C GLU A 242 -0.69 15.21 -13.12
N ILE A 243 -1.91 15.71 -12.86
CA ILE A 243 -2.72 15.35 -11.69
C ILE A 243 -3.73 14.29 -12.10
N ILE A 244 -3.79 13.19 -11.37
CA ILE A 244 -4.67 12.06 -11.64
C ILE A 244 -5.71 11.95 -10.52
N THR A 245 -6.99 11.87 -10.89
CA THR A 245 -8.06 11.60 -9.93
C THR A 245 -8.84 10.34 -10.29
N GLY A 246 -9.10 9.49 -9.30
CA GLY A 246 -9.90 8.27 -9.44
C GLY A 246 -11.12 8.29 -8.52
N GLY A 247 -12.23 7.76 -9.00
CA GLY A 247 -13.48 7.71 -8.24
C GLY A 247 -14.64 7.11 -9.02
N TYR A 248 -15.83 7.72 -8.92
CA TYR A 248 -16.98 7.38 -9.74
C TYR A 248 -17.88 8.58 -10.07
N ASP A 249 -18.67 8.42 -11.14
CA ASP A 249 -19.75 9.34 -11.55
C ASP A 249 -21.01 8.54 -11.93
N ASN A 250 -22.11 9.22 -12.33
CA ASN A 250 -23.38 8.64 -12.80
C ASN A 250 -24.27 7.96 -11.73
N ASP A 251 -24.24 8.46 -10.50
CA ASP A 251 -25.04 7.97 -9.36
C ASP A 251 -24.69 6.56 -8.87
N LEU A 252 -24.93 6.29 -7.60
CA LEU A 252 -24.58 4.99 -7.01
C LEU A 252 -25.25 3.81 -7.73
N LYS A 253 -26.51 3.92 -8.16
CA LYS A 253 -27.25 2.82 -8.82
C LYS A 253 -26.85 2.58 -10.28
N ASN A 254 -25.99 3.42 -10.84
CA ASN A 254 -25.50 3.28 -12.21
C ASN A 254 -24.04 3.74 -12.34
N SER A 255 -23.26 3.53 -11.27
CA SER A 255 -21.96 4.17 -11.10
C SER A 255 -20.96 3.73 -12.17
N SER A 256 -20.23 4.68 -12.75
CA SER A 256 -19.07 4.39 -13.60
C SER A 256 -17.80 4.66 -12.83
N GLY A 257 -16.87 3.71 -12.83
CA GLY A 257 -15.50 4.01 -12.44
C GLY A 257 -14.99 5.13 -13.34
N GLN A 258 -14.32 6.11 -12.74
CA GLN A 258 -13.85 7.29 -13.43
C GLN A 258 -12.37 7.51 -13.13
N LEU A 259 -11.61 7.79 -14.18
CA LEU A 259 -10.21 8.21 -14.13
C LEU A 259 -10.05 9.48 -14.95
N ARG A 260 -9.51 10.53 -14.33
CA ARG A 260 -9.26 11.81 -14.99
C ARG A 260 -7.81 12.22 -14.87
N VAL A 261 -7.31 12.84 -15.93
CA VAL A 261 -5.99 13.47 -15.99
C VAL A 261 -6.20 14.97 -16.16
N TRP A 262 -5.53 15.74 -15.31
CA TRP A 262 -5.58 17.19 -15.28
C TRP A 262 -4.16 17.75 -15.34
N HIS A 263 -4.05 18.99 -15.76
CA HIS A 263 -2.79 19.73 -15.74
C HIS A 263 -3.02 21.12 -15.13
N TRP A 264 -2.10 21.53 -14.25
CA TRP A 264 -2.09 22.83 -13.59
C TRP A 264 -0.83 23.60 -13.98
N ASN A 265 -0.95 24.89 -14.27
CA ASN A 265 0.18 25.72 -14.71
C ASN A 265 0.42 26.97 -13.82
N GLY A 266 -0.11 26.98 -12.61
CA GLY A 266 -0.08 28.14 -11.69
C GLY A 266 -1.25 29.11 -11.85
N GLU A 267 -2.01 29.04 -12.95
CA GLU A 267 -3.15 29.92 -13.22
C GLU A 267 -4.43 29.19 -13.62
N GLU A 268 -4.31 28.19 -14.50
CA GLU A 268 -5.40 27.43 -15.09
C GLU A 268 -5.26 25.93 -14.83
N LEU A 269 -6.39 25.32 -14.44
CA LEU A 269 -6.53 23.87 -14.25
C LEU A 269 -7.32 23.33 -15.43
N THR A 270 -6.67 22.54 -16.28
CA THR A 270 -7.26 21.99 -17.51
C THR A 270 -7.48 20.49 -17.38
N LEU A 271 -8.66 20.01 -17.77
CA LEU A 271 -8.94 18.58 -17.92
C LEU A 271 -8.38 18.09 -19.26
N GLU A 272 -7.45 17.14 -19.21
CA GLU A 272 -6.81 16.60 -20.42
C GLU A 272 -7.44 15.28 -20.88
N ALA A 273 -7.88 14.45 -19.94
CA ALA A 273 -8.63 13.23 -20.24
C ALA A 273 -9.64 12.87 -19.14
N ASN A 274 -10.72 12.20 -19.55
CA ASN A 274 -11.75 11.65 -18.66
C ASN A 274 -12.22 10.33 -19.24
N GLU A 275 -11.80 9.23 -18.62
CA GLU A 275 -12.26 7.88 -18.92
C GLU A 275 -13.31 7.45 -17.91
N GLU A 276 -14.41 6.91 -18.41
CA GLU A 276 -15.51 6.37 -17.61
C GLU A 276 -15.84 4.97 -18.11
N TRP A 277 -15.99 4.02 -17.18
CA TRP A 277 -16.34 2.64 -17.54
C TRP A 277 -17.24 2.00 -16.49
N ARG A 278 -17.97 0.99 -16.96
CA ARG A 278 -18.75 0.08 -16.13
C ARG A 278 -18.83 -1.27 -16.81
N MET A 279 -19.02 -2.34 -16.05
CA MET A 279 -19.10 -3.69 -16.61
C MET A 279 -20.51 -4.05 -17.10
N MET A 280 -21.53 -3.56 -16.41
CA MET A 280 -22.94 -3.79 -16.76
C MET A 280 -23.68 -2.46 -16.90
N GLU A 281 -24.54 -2.35 -17.91
CA GLU A 281 -25.42 -1.19 -18.06
C GLU A 281 -26.67 -1.34 -17.19
N ASP A 282 -27.12 -0.24 -16.59
CA ASP A 282 -28.35 -0.13 -15.79
C ASP A 282 -28.49 -1.17 -14.66
N ALA A 283 -27.35 -1.61 -14.10
CA ALA A 283 -27.28 -2.60 -13.04
C ALA A 283 -26.34 -2.13 -11.92
N TYR A 284 -26.53 -2.63 -10.71
CA TYR A 284 -25.67 -2.37 -9.55
C TYR A 284 -25.67 -3.57 -8.62
N GLY A 285 -24.56 -3.79 -7.93
CA GLY A 285 -24.50 -4.77 -6.85
C GLY A 285 -24.88 -4.14 -5.51
N VAL A 286 -24.94 -4.97 -4.49
CA VAL A 286 -25.39 -4.58 -3.14
C VAL A 286 -24.33 -4.91 -2.10
N THR A 287 -24.32 -4.16 -1.01
CA THR A 287 -23.44 -4.41 0.14
C THR A 287 -23.89 -5.68 0.88
N ILE A 288 -23.07 -6.13 1.84
CA ILE A 288 -23.43 -7.19 2.79
C ILE A 288 -24.73 -6.93 3.57
N SER A 289 -25.20 -5.67 3.63
CA SER A 289 -26.45 -5.26 4.27
C SER A 289 -27.65 -5.19 3.30
N GLY A 290 -27.43 -5.42 2.00
CA GLY A 290 -28.43 -5.31 0.93
C GLY A 290 -28.66 -3.89 0.41
N GLN A 291 -27.95 -2.88 0.92
CA GLN A 291 -28.01 -1.51 0.37
C GLN A 291 -27.27 -1.41 -0.97
N PRO A 292 -27.65 -0.48 -1.87
CA PRO A 292 -26.92 -0.25 -3.12
C PRO A 292 -25.43 0.00 -2.85
N MET A 293 -24.57 -0.76 -3.51
CA MET A 293 -23.10 -0.61 -3.45
C MET A 293 -22.57 0.06 -4.72
N GLY A 294 -23.28 -0.12 -5.82
CA GLY A 294 -22.95 0.43 -7.13
C GLY A 294 -22.43 -0.59 -8.10
N ASN A 295 -22.04 -0.10 -9.27
CA ASN A 295 -21.60 -0.94 -10.37
C ASN A 295 -20.08 -1.02 -10.40
N THR A 296 -19.42 0.07 -10.79
CA THR A 296 -17.96 0.15 -10.86
C THR A 296 -17.47 1.37 -10.09
N MET A 297 -16.36 1.22 -9.36
CA MET A 297 -15.70 2.30 -8.62
C MET A 297 -14.19 2.13 -8.62
N VAL A 298 -13.46 3.26 -8.61
CA VAL A 298 -12.04 3.34 -8.31
C VAL A 298 -11.85 3.90 -6.91
N ASN A 299 -11.32 3.11 -5.97
CA ASN A 299 -11.08 3.58 -4.60
C ASN A 299 -9.70 4.20 -4.43
N ASN A 300 -8.70 3.58 -5.05
CA ASN A 300 -7.30 3.98 -4.89
C ASN A 300 -6.60 3.97 -6.24
N LEU A 301 -5.63 4.87 -6.40
CA LEU A 301 -4.69 4.83 -7.49
C LEU A 301 -3.28 5.16 -7.02
N LYS A 302 -2.31 4.62 -7.75
CA LYS A 302 -0.87 4.88 -7.61
C LYS A 302 -0.24 4.95 -9.01
N VAL A 303 0.93 5.58 -9.09
CA VAL A 303 1.68 5.73 -10.33
C VAL A 303 3.11 5.24 -10.10
N GLY A 304 3.65 4.49 -11.06
CA GLY A 304 5.03 4.01 -11.02
C GLY A 304 5.41 3.23 -12.29
N ASP A 305 6.71 3.09 -12.53
CA ASP A 305 7.25 2.26 -13.62
C ASP A 305 7.22 0.78 -13.18
N ILE A 306 6.06 0.15 -13.34
CA ILE A 306 5.77 -1.20 -12.83
C ILE A 306 6.16 -2.33 -13.81
N ASP A 307 6.70 -2.00 -14.98
CA ASP A 307 7.18 -2.97 -15.98
C ASP A 307 8.60 -2.67 -16.50
N ASP A 308 9.31 -1.74 -15.85
CA ASP A 308 10.69 -1.33 -16.16
C ASP A 308 10.90 -0.86 -17.61
N ASP A 309 9.84 -0.38 -18.27
CA ASP A 309 9.94 0.19 -19.62
C ASP A 309 10.39 1.66 -19.59
N GLY A 310 10.50 2.21 -18.38
CA GLY A 310 10.82 3.59 -18.10
C GLY A 310 9.56 4.44 -17.94
N THR A 311 8.42 4.07 -18.54
CA THR A 311 7.22 4.90 -18.60
C THR A 311 6.32 4.58 -17.40
N PRO A 312 6.03 5.56 -16.55
CA PRO A 312 5.14 5.33 -15.42
C PRO A 312 3.75 4.90 -15.89
N LYS A 313 3.16 3.93 -15.20
CA LYS A 313 1.78 3.47 -15.41
C LYS A 313 0.90 3.93 -14.26
N ILE A 314 -0.36 4.19 -14.56
CA ILE A 314 -1.38 4.44 -13.55
C ILE A 314 -2.00 3.09 -13.18
N VAL A 315 -1.94 2.73 -11.91
CA VAL A 315 -2.59 1.52 -11.38
C VAL A 315 -3.83 1.93 -10.59
N THR A 316 -5.00 1.45 -10.98
CA THR A 316 -6.26 1.75 -10.29
C THR A 316 -6.85 0.48 -9.67
N GLY A 317 -7.34 0.59 -8.44
CA GLY A 317 -7.96 -0.49 -7.69
C GLY A 317 -9.33 -0.10 -7.17
N GLY A 318 -10.27 -1.03 -7.28
CA GLY A 318 -11.61 -0.90 -6.70
C GLY A 318 -12.43 -2.15 -6.93
N TRP A 319 -13.64 -2.00 -7.45
CA TRP A 319 -14.52 -3.12 -7.75
C TRP A 319 -15.42 -2.87 -8.97
N THR A 320 -15.98 -3.95 -9.52
CA THR A 320 -16.94 -3.94 -10.61
C THR A 320 -18.02 -5.02 -10.45
N TYR A 321 -19.26 -4.70 -10.79
CA TYR A 321 -20.40 -5.63 -10.74
C TYR A 321 -20.59 -6.34 -12.07
N ASP A 322 -20.57 -7.68 -12.08
CA ASP A 322 -20.71 -8.48 -13.30
C ASP A 322 -22.15 -8.91 -13.63
N GLY A 323 -23.13 -8.49 -12.82
CA GLY A 323 -24.53 -8.94 -12.92
C GLY A 323 -24.92 -10.02 -11.90
N GLU A 324 -23.95 -10.57 -11.17
CA GLU A 324 -24.16 -11.55 -10.10
C GLU A 324 -23.35 -11.17 -8.85
N LYS A 325 -22.05 -10.90 -9.02
CA LYS A 325 -21.07 -10.68 -7.94
C LYS A 325 -20.33 -9.35 -8.09
N ILE A 326 -19.77 -8.89 -6.98
CA ILE A 326 -18.85 -7.74 -6.95
C ILE A 326 -17.42 -8.30 -7.05
N ASN A 327 -16.78 -8.04 -8.19
CA ASN A 327 -15.40 -8.45 -8.44
C ASN A 327 -14.45 -7.34 -8.00
N GLY A 328 -13.34 -7.71 -7.36
CA GLY A 328 -12.21 -6.81 -7.24
C GLY A 328 -11.69 -6.49 -8.63
N GLN A 329 -11.42 -5.21 -8.92
CA GLN A 329 -10.94 -4.79 -10.23
C GLN A 329 -9.62 -4.05 -10.10
N LEU A 330 -8.57 -4.62 -10.69
CA LEU A 330 -7.26 -4.00 -10.85
C LEU A 330 -7.07 -3.63 -12.32
N ARG A 331 -6.72 -2.38 -12.61
CA ARG A 331 -6.42 -1.91 -13.96
C ARG A 331 -5.09 -1.19 -14.03
N ILE A 332 -4.43 -1.34 -15.18
CA ILE A 332 -3.17 -0.69 -15.51
C ILE A 332 -3.41 0.15 -16.76
N TRP A 333 -3.05 1.43 -16.66
CA TRP A 333 -3.24 2.43 -17.70
C TRP A 333 -1.93 3.12 -18.03
N ASN A 334 -1.84 3.59 -19.27
CA ASN A 334 -0.74 4.39 -19.78
C ASN A 334 -1.28 5.72 -20.31
N TRP A 335 -0.52 6.80 -20.14
CA TRP A 335 -0.84 8.12 -20.65
C TRP A 335 0.22 8.56 -21.65
N ASN A 336 -0.21 8.86 -22.88
CA ASN A 336 0.69 9.29 -23.96
C ASN A 336 0.71 10.82 -24.19
N GLY A 337 0.25 11.61 -23.20
CA GLY A 337 0.06 13.05 -23.32
C GLY A 337 -1.26 13.49 -23.95
N HIS A 338 -2.08 12.56 -24.46
CA HIS A 338 -3.33 12.90 -25.13
C HIS A 338 -4.48 11.94 -24.84
N THR A 339 -4.20 10.68 -24.53
CA THR A 339 -5.21 9.65 -24.32
C THR A 339 -4.77 8.65 -23.26
N LEU A 340 -5.71 8.26 -22.40
CA LEU A 340 -5.56 7.16 -21.46
C LEU A 340 -5.75 5.84 -22.21
N ILE A 341 -4.74 4.98 -22.17
CA ILE A 341 -4.73 3.68 -22.83
C ILE A 341 -4.82 2.61 -21.75
N LEU A 342 -5.88 1.79 -21.78
CA LEU A 342 -5.99 0.62 -20.92
C LEU A 342 -5.06 -0.49 -21.42
N GLU A 343 -4.03 -0.81 -20.65
CA GLU A 343 -3.10 -1.90 -20.97
C GLU A 343 -3.59 -3.23 -20.39
N LYS A 344 -4.14 -3.20 -19.16
CA LYS A 344 -4.66 -4.39 -18.48
C LYS A 344 -5.88 -4.10 -17.64
N SER A 345 -6.85 -5.02 -17.68
CA SER A 345 -7.91 -5.15 -16.69
C SER A 345 -7.87 -6.57 -16.14
N HIS A 346 -7.97 -6.71 -14.82
CA HIS A 346 -8.06 -8.00 -14.15
C HIS A 346 -9.15 -7.94 -13.07
N GLU A 347 -10.10 -8.87 -13.19
CA GLU A 347 -11.23 -9.02 -12.28
C GLU A 347 -11.17 -10.39 -11.61
N TRP A 348 -11.40 -10.43 -10.29
CA TRP A 348 -11.54 -11.67 -9.54
C TRP A 348 -12.57 -11.54 -8.42
N THR A 349 -13.15 -12.67 -8.02
CA THR A 349 -13.97 -12.77 -6.82
C THR A 349 -13.60 -14.03 -6.05
N THR A 350 -13.43 -13.92 -4.73
CA THR A 350 -13.27 -15.09 -3.84
C THR A 350 -14.63 -15.63 -3.37
N GLU A 351 -15.49 -14.75 -2.83
CA GLU A 351 -16.84 -15.10 -2.34
C GLU A 351 -17.93 -14.47 -3.22
N ASP A 352 -18.77 -13.56 -2.69
CA ASP A 352 -19.76 -12.79 -3.46
C ASP A 352 -19.31 -11.36 -3.72
N ILE A 353 -18.54 -10.80 -2.79
CA ILE A 353 -17.99 -9.46 -2.86
C ILE A 353 -16.48 -9.56 -2.67
N THR A 354 -15.73 -8.91 -3.54
CA THR A 354 -14.29 -8.70 -3.42
C THR A 354 -14.02 -7.24 -3.74
N GLU A 355 -13.33 -6.54 -2.85
CA GLU A 355 -13.04 -5.11 -2.98
C GLU A 355 -11.54 -4.88 -2.80
N ILE A 356 -10.93 -4.11 -3.70
CA ILE A 356 -9.62 -3.51 -3.47
C ILE A 356 -9.85 -2.16 -2.80
N LYS A 357 -9.34 -2.00 -1.57
CA LYS A 357 -9.43 -0.75 -0.81
C LYS A 357 -8.21 0.13 -1.06
N ALA A 358 -7.00 -0.42 -1.00
CA ALA A 358 -5.78 0.35 -1.19
C ALA A 358 -4.76 -0.37 -2.07
N ILE A 359 -3.85 0.43 -2.64
CA ILE A 359 -2.72 -0.01 -3.44
C ILE A 359 -1.45 0.65 -2.91
N ALA A 360 -0.39 -0.15 -2.82
CA ALA A 360 1.00 0.29 -2.72
C ALA A 360 1.80 -0.28 -3.90
N ILE A 361 2.91 0.37 -4.25
CA ILE A 361 3.78 -0.01 -5.37
C ILE A 361 5.23 0.04 -4.87
N ASP A 362 5.91 -1.11 -4.86
CA ASP A 362 7.28 -1.25 -4.32
C ASP A 362 7.88 -2.63 -4.66
N ASP A 363 9.19 -2.81 -4.53
CA ASP A 363 9.88 -4.11 -4.70
C ASP A 363 9.83 -4.93 -3.39
N VAL A 364 8.64 -5.46 -3.08
CA VAL A 364 8.34 -6.11 -1.78
C VAL A 364 8.90 -7.52 -1.63
N ASP A 365 9.45 -8.11 -2.69
CA ASP A 365 10.18 -9.38 -2.60
C ASP A 365 11.65 -9.30 -3.03
N ASN A 366 12.15 -8.08 -3.22
CA ASN A 366 13.57 -7.76 -3.44
C ASN A 366 14.14 -8.52 -4.66
N ASP A 367 13.32 -8.64 -5.71
CA ASP A 367 13.69 -9.24 -6.99
C ASP A 367 14.22 -8.20 -8.01
N GLY A 368 14.20 -6.93 -7.62
CA GLY A 368 14.65 -5.79 -8.42
C GLY A 368 13.58 -5.23 -9.34
N HIS A 369 12.35 -5.73 -9.28
CA HIS A 369 11.21 -5.28 -10.06
C HIS A 369 10.10 -4.75 -9.14
N VAL A 370 9.44 -3.70 -9.58
CA VAL A 370 8.36 -3.09 -8.81
C VAL A 370 7.11 -3.99 -8.83
N ASP A 371 6.58 -4.30 -7.65
CA ASP A 371 5.33 -5.03 -7.48
C ASP A 371 4.15 -4.11 -7.19
N ILE A 372 2.95 -4.59 -7.49
CA ILE A 372 1.68 -3.99 -7.09
C ILE A 372 1.16 -4.76 -5.88
N VAL A 373 0.99 -4.08 -4.75
CA VAL A 373 0.41 -4.65 -3.54
C VAL A 373 -1.01 -4.12 -3.35
N THR A 374 -1.98 -5.03 -3.19
CA THR A 374 -3.39 -4.65 -2.99
C THR A 374 -3.92 -5.20 -1.68
N SER A 375 -4.61 -4.36 -0.90
CA SER A 375 -5.37 -4.79 0.28
C SER A 375 -6.86 -4.52 0.13
N GLY A 376 -7.69 -5.24 0.90
CA GLY A 376 -9.13 -5.01 0.92
C GLY A 376 -9.90 -6.08 1.68
N LEU A 377 -11.07 -6.46 1.18
CA LEU A 377 -11.89 -7.52 1.77
C LEU A 377 -12.54 -8.45 0.75
N THR A 378 -12.93 -9.62 1.23
CA THR A 378 -13.89 -10.52 0.63
C THR A 378 -15.05 -10.79 1.59
N SER A 379 -16.27 -10.89 1.08
CA SER A 379 -17.47 -11.12 1.89
C SER A 379 -18.59 -11.82 1.12
N VAL A 380 -19.60 -12.29 1.88
CA VAL A 380 -20.80 -12.97 1.38
C VAL A 380 -21.99 -12.03 1.46
N TYR A 381 -22.89 -12.05 0.47
CA TYR A 381 -24.09 -11.24 0.52
C TYR A 381 -24.96 -11.58 1.74
N GLY A 382 -25.45 -10.56 2.44
CA GLY A 382 -26.30 -10.75 3.61
C GLY A 382 -25.54 -11.12 4.90
N SER A 383 -24.20 -11.10 4.91
CA SER A 383 -23.40 -11.45 6.10
C SER A 383 -23.61 -10.51 7.30
N PHE A 384 -24.06 -9.27 7.07
CA PHE A 384 -24.14 -8.23 8.10
C PHE A 384 -24.90 -8.63 9.37
N ASN A 385 -25.97 -9.42 9.25
CA ASN A 385 -26.80 -9.88 10.37
C ASN A 385 -26.93 -11.41 10.43
N ASN A 386 -26.04 -12.13 9.75
CA ASN A 386 -26.13 -13.59 9.65
C ASN A 386 -24.82 -14.22 10.12
N THR A 387 -24.79 -14.67 11.37
CA THR A 387 -23.63 -15.34 11.95
C THR A 387 -23.43 -16.77 11.45
N GLU A 388 -24.33 -17.29 10.60
CA GLU A 388 -24.22 -18.62 10.01
C GLU A 388 -23.47 -18.62 8.67
N VAL A 389 -23.21 -17.45 8.08
CA VAL A 389 -22.39 -17.34 6.86
C VAL A 389 -20.92 -17.04 7.18
N THR A 390 -20.05 -17.27 6.20
CA THR A 390 -18.62 -16.98 6.32
C THR A 390 -18.43 -15.49 6.69
N PRO A 391 -17.72 -15.18 7.79
CA PRO A 391 -17.42 -13.80 8.16
C PRO A 391 -16.57 -13.11 7.09
N ASN A 392 -16.59 -11.77 7.07
CA ASN A 392 -15.76 -11.00 6.14
C ASN A 392 -14.27 -11.35 6.38
N ALA A 393 -13.52 -11.55 5.31
CA ALA A 393 -12.08 -11.77 5.38
C ALA A 393 -11.35 -10.59 4.75
N ALA A 394 -10.25 -10.16 5.36
CA ALA A 394 -9.33 -9.22 4.72
C ALA A 394 -8.54 -9.98 3.66
N GLN A 395 -8.15 -9.27 2.61
CA GLN A 395 -7.41 -9.82 1.49
C GLN A 395 -6.13 -9.00 1.29
N LEU A 396 -5.02 -9.69 1.04
CA LEU A 396 -3.74 -9.13 0.59
C LEU A 396 -3.28 -9.90 -0.64
N ARG A 397 -2.84 -9.20 -1.69
CA ARG A 397 -2.24 -9.79 -2.89
C ARG A 397 -1.04 -8.97 -3.33
N VAL A 398 -0.05 -9.65 -3.89
CA VAL A 398 1.15 -9.06 -4.52
C VAL A 398 1.21 -9.53 -5.97
N TRP A 399 1.33 -8.58 -6.90
CA TRP A 399 1.29 -8.82 -8.33
C TRP A 399 2.52 -8.24 -9.01
N SER A 400 3.06 -8.93 -10.02
CA SER A 400 4.02 -8.37 -10.95
C SER A 400 3.38 -8.11 -12.31
N TRP A 401 3.86 -7.08 -12.99
CA TRP A 401 3.52 -6.74 -14.37
C TRP A 401 4.80 -6.62 -15.21
N ASN A 402 4.74 -7.03 -16.48
CA ASN A 402 5.91 -6.98 -17.37
C ASN A 402 5.59 -6.38 -18.75
N GLY A 403 4.53 -5.57 -18.83
CA GLY A 403 4.01 -5.00 -20.08
C GLY A 403 3.09 -5.95 -20.88
N GLU A 404 3.07 -7.26 -20.56
CA GLU A 404 2.24 -8.23 -21.26
C GLU A 404 1.37 -9.09 -20.32
N THR A 405 1.94 -9.54 -19.22
CA THR A 405 1.34 -10.51 -18.29
C THR A 405 1.32 -9.98 -16.86
N LEU A 406 0.14 -10.00 -16.27
CA LEU A 406 -0.07 -9.71 -14.84
C LEU A 406 -0.04 -11.05 -14.09
N THR A 407 0.90 -11.19 -13.17
CA THR A 407 1.13 -12.44 -12.43
C THR A 407 0.88 -12.23 -10.95
N LEU A 408 0.02 -13.05 -10.35
CA LEU A 408 -0.14 -13.10 -8.90
C LEU A 408 1.06 -13.84 -8.28
N LYS A 409 1.92 -13.12 -7.56
CA LYS A 409 3.10 -13.68 -6.88
C LYS A 409 2.71 -14.30 -5.54
N GLN A 410 1.99 -13.54 -4.72
CA GLN A 410 1.60 -13.93 -3.36
C GLN A 410 0.17 -13.50 -3.05
N ASN A 411 -0.49 -14.24 -2.17
CA ASN A 411 -1.80 -13.85 -1.64
C ASN A 411 -2.02 -14.40 -0.23
N LYS A 412 -2.81 -13.67 0.55
CA LYS A 412 -3.25 -14.08 1.87
C LYS A 412 -4.66 -13.53 2.12
N ASP A 413 -5.57 -14.42 2.48
CA ASP A 413 -6.88 -14.05 3.04
C ASP A 413 -6.90 -14.45 4.52
N TRP A 414 -7.45 -13.61 5.39
CA TRP A 414 -7.57 -13.91 6.82
C TRP A 414 -8.87 -13.38 7.42
N THR A 415 -9.33 -14.03 8.49
CA THR A 415 -10.56 -13.70 9.21
C THR A 415 -10.26 -13.63 10.70
N ILE A 416 -10.88 -12.67 11.40
CA ILE A 416 -10.79 -12.50 12.85
C ILE A 416 -12.19 -12.20 13.38
N GLY A 417 -12.59 -12.88 14.46
CA GLY A 417 -13.89 -12.64 15.09
C GLY A 417 -15.07 -12.74 14.10
N ASP A 418 -15.89 -11.69 14.08
CA ASP A 418 -17.07 -11.53 13.24
C ASP A 418 -16.72 -10.98 11.84
N GLY A 419 -15.45 -10.69 11.56
CA GLY A 419 -14.92 -10.33 10.26
C GLY A 419 -13.75 -9.35 10.34
N VAL A 420 -13.00 -9.18 9.26
CA VAL A 420 -11.91 -8.19 9.20
C VAL A 420 -11.83 -7.57 7.81
N VAL A 421 -11.40 -6.32 7.75
CA VAL A 421 -11.15 -5.57 6.50
C VAL A 421 -9.79 -4.91 6.60
N ALA A 422 -8.92 -5.10 5.60
CA ALA A 422 -7.72 -4.30 5.44
C ALA A 422 -8.08 -3.06 4.61
N TRP A 423 -8.25 -1.92 5.27
CA TRP A 423 -8.65 -0.65 4.64
C TRP A 423 -7.51 0.01 3.89
N ASN A 424 -6.28 -0.19 4.36
CA ASN A 424 -5.09 0.42 3.77
C ASN A 424 -3.94 -0.58 3.64
N VAL A 425 -2.98 -0.23 2.78
CA VAL A 425 -1.68 -0.88 2.67
C VAL A 425 -0.64 0.16 2.27
N ALA A 426 0.52 0.11 2.91
CA ALA A 426 1.72 0.83 2.53
C ALA A 426 2.92 -0.14 2.63
N THR A 427 4.05 0.27 2.07
CA THR A 427 5.28 -0.52 2.03
C THR A 427 6.46 0.33 2.47
N GLY A 428 7.48 -0.33 2.98
CA GLY A 428 8.75 0.30 3.38
C GLY A 428 9.55 -0.64 4.28
N ASP A 429 10.86 -0.46 4.30
CA ASP A 429 11.78 -1.11 5.25
C ASP A 429 11.58 -0.45 6.62
N VAL A 430 10.61 -0.96 7.38
CA VAL A 430 10.12 -0.29 8.62
C VAL A 430 10.95 -0.65 9.85
N ASP A 431 11.77 -1.71 9.78
CA ASP A 431 12.67 -2.12 10.85
C ASP A 431 14.16 -2.02 10.50
N GLU A 432 14.49 -1.47 9.34
CA GLU A 432 15.84 -1.26 8.80
C GLU A 432 16.65 -2.57 8.58
N ASP A 433 15.97 -3.69 8.33
CA ASP A 433 16.62 -4.98 8.07
C ASP A 433 17.05 -5.17 6.60
N GLY A 434 16.61 -4.26 5.71
CA GLY A 434 16.88 -4.29 4.27
C GLY A 434 15.88 -5.11 3.45
N THR A 435 14.82 -5.61 4.10
CA THR A 435 13.61 -6.14 3.48
C THR A 435 12.58 -5.02 3.40
N VAL A 436 11.71 -5.06 2.38
CA VAL A 436 10.60 -4.12 2.30
C VAL A 436 9.38 -4.81 2.88
N GLU A 437 8.85 -4.30 3.96
CA GLU A 437 7.65 -4.84 4.57
C GLU A 437 6.41 -4.29 3.88
N ILE A 438 5.34 -5.06 3.99
CA ILE A 438 3.99 -4.68 3.64
C ILE A 438 3.25 -4.44 4.95
N VAL A 439 2.78 -3.21 5.18
CA VAL A 439 2.01 -2.87 6.37
C VAL A 439 0.55 -2.69 5.98
N THR A 440 -0.33 -3.50 6.57
CA THR A 440 -1.79 -3.37 6.38
C THR A 440 -2.43 -2.80 7.63
N VAL A 441 -3.33 -1.83 7.47
CA VAL A 441 -4.19 -1.36 8.55
C VAL A 441 -5.66 -1.56 8.20
N GLY A 442 -6.45 -1.86 9.23
CA GLY A 442 -7.80 -2.35 9.04
C GLY A 442 -8.67 -2.21 10.29
N CYS A 443 -9.83 -2.86 10.23
CA CYS A 443 -10.60 -3.13 11.43
C CYS A 443 -11.20 -4.53 11.47
N MET A 444 -11.32 -5.04 12.70
CA MET A 444 -11.88 -6.32 13.06
C MET A 444 -13.28 -6.11 13.65
N GLY A 445 -14.26 -6.84 13.16
CA GLY A 445 -15.55 -7.03 13.80
C GLY A 445 -15.39 -7.91 15.02
N ILE A 446 -15.40 -7.34 16.23
CA ILE A 446 -15.40 -8.11 17.48
C ILE A 446 -16.55 -7.61 18.35
N SER A 447 -17.53 -8.49 18.62
CA SER A 447 -18.67 -8.16 19.50
C SER A 447 -19.48 -6.94 19.02
N GLY A 448 -19.58 -6.75 17.70
CA GLY A 448 -20.29 -5.62 17.10
C GLY A 448 -19.54 -4.28 17.11
N LEU A 449 -18.26 -4.29 17.48
CA LEU A 449 -17.36 -3.15 17.35
C LEU A 449 -16.40 -3.37 16.17
N CYS A 450 -15.91 -2.28 15.58
CA CYS A 450 -14.84 -2.28 14.58
C CYS A 450 -13.60 -1.90 15.38
N ASP A 451 -12.78 -2.88 15.74
CA ASP A 451 -11.53 -2.74 16.50
C ASP A 451 -10.35 -2.54 15.52
N PRO A 452 -9.52 -1.50 15.68
CA PRO A 452 -8.31 -1.27 14.89
C PRO A 452 -7.36 -2.48 14.83
N ASP A 453 -6.83 -2.79 13.64
CA ASP A 453 -5.84 -3.85 13.39
C ASP A 453 -4.72 -3.31 12.51
N LEU A 454 -3.47 -3.51 12.91
CA LEU A 454 -2.27 -3.29 12.09
C LEU A 454 -1.48 -4.59 12.02
N ARG A 455 -0.98 -4.91 10.82
CA ARG A 455 -0.15 -6.09 10.57
C ARG A 455 1.02 -5.72 9.68
N ILE A 456 2.19 -6.27 10.00
CA ILE A 456 3.42 -6.12 9.23
C ILE A 456 3.78 -7.48 8.65
N TRP A 457 3.97 -7.51 7.33
CA TRP A 457 4.25 -8.72 6.58
C TRP A 457 5.53 -8.55 5.77
N SER A 458 6.26 -9.64 5.54
CA SER A 458 7.39 -9.65 4.62
C SER A 458 7.27 -10.80 3.62
N ILE A 459 8.04 -10.72 2.54
CA ILE A 459 8.29 -11.86 1.64
C ILE A 459 9.76 -12.23 1.78
N PRO A 460 10.07 -13.38 2.40
CA PRO A 460 11.45 -13.75 2.66
C PRO A 460 12.24 -13.90 1.37
N LYS A 461 13.41 -13.25 1.33
CA LYS A 461 14.35 -13.42 0.25
C LYS A 461 14.72 -14.89 0.10
N GLU A 462 14.50 -15.47 -1.09
CA GLU A 462 15.07 -16.78 -1.37
C GLU A 462 16.60 -16.65 -1.23
N SER A 463 17.18 -17.36 -0.26
CA SER A 463 18.63 -17.41 -0.11
C SER A 463 19.23 -17.86 -1.44
N ALA A 464 19.96 -16.98 -2.12
CA ALA A 464 20.50 -17.21 -3.44
C ALA A 464 21.16 -18.60 -3.48
N SER A 465 20.54 -19.53 -4.19
CA SER A 465 21.14 -20.83 -4.40
C SER A 465 22.46 -20.58 -5.12
N ILE A 466 23.59 -20.92 -4.46
CA ILE A 466 24.91 -20.74 -5.07
C ILE A 466 24.85 -21.46 -6.42
N PRO A 467 25.13 -20.78 -7.56
CA PRO A 467 25.01 -21.41 -8.86
C PRO A 467 25.82 -22.70 -8.87
N TYR A 468 25.21 -23.82 -9.24
CA TYR A 468 25.87 -25.13 -9.35
C TYR A 468 27.28 -25.09 -9.95
N PRO A 469 27.58 -24.32 -11.02
CA PRO A 469 28.95 -24.24 -11.55
C PRO A 469 29.95 -23.60 -10.57
N LEU A 470 29.50 -22.68 -9.72
CA LEU A 470 30.32 -21.98 -8.71
C LEU A 470 30.61 -22.89 -7.50
N LEU A 471 29.60 -23.65 -7.06
CA LEU A 471 29.75 -24.74 -6.09
C LEU A 471 30.68 -25.85 -6.60
N ALA A 472 30.53 -26.25 -7.87
CA ALA A 472 31.40 -27.23 -8.51
C ALA A 472 32.84 -26.71 -8.65
N ALA A 473 33.03 -25.45 -9.02
CA ALA A 473 34.36 -24.82 -9.09
C ALA A 473 35.04 -24.77 -7.73
N LEU A 474 34.32 -24.37 -6.67
CA LEU A 474 34.81 -24.40 -5.29
C LEU A 474 35.20 -25.83 -4.86
N GLY A 475 34.38 -26.83 -5.18
CA GLY A 475 34.68 -28.24 -4.94
C GLY A 475 35.97 -28.70 -5.64
N ILE A 476 36.17 -28.32 -6.90
CA ILE A 476 37.39 -28.64 -7.67
C ILE A 476 38.61 -27.96 -7.05
N ILE A 477 38.50 -26.70 -6.63
CA ILE A 477 39.59 -25.95 -5.99
C ILE A 477 40.02 -26.63 -4.68
N VAL A 478 39.06 -27.03 -3.84
CA VAL A 478 39.35 -27.72 -2.57
C VAL A 478 40.06 -29.05 -2.82
N ILE A 479 39.61 -29.83 -3.82
CA ILE A 479 40.26 -31.10 -4.20
C ILE A 479 41.70 -30.85 -4.68
N MET A 480 41.92 -29.83 -5.52
CA MET A 480 43.24 -29.47 -6.02
C MET A 480 44.20 -29.08 -4.88
N VAL A 481 43.73 -28.26 -3.93
CA VAL A 481 44.52 -27.86 -2.74
C VAL A 481 44.88 -29.07 -1.88
N LEU A 482 43.94 -30.00 -1.66
CA LEU A 482 44.19 -31.23 -0.92
C LEU A 482 45.22 -32.13 -1.63
N ILE A 483 45.12 -32.29 -2.94
CA ILE A 483 46.08 -33.07 -3.75
C ILE A 483 47.47 -32.44 -3.65
N ILE A 484 47.58 -31.12 -3.82
CA ILE A 484 48.85 -30.39 -3.70
C ILE A 484 49.43 -30.54 -2.29
N GLY A 485 48.61 -30.40 -1.25
CA GLY A 485 49.01 -30.60 0.14
C GLY A 485 49.58 -32.00 0.40
N ILE A 486 48.90 -33.04 -0.10
CA ILE A 486 49.35 -34.44 0.00
C ILE A 486 50.68 -34.65 -0.75
N LEU A 487 50.84 -34.07 -1.94
CA LEU A 487 52.07 -34.18 -2.73
C LEU A 487 53.24 -33.47 -2.06
N VAL A 488 53.03 -32.27 -1.51
CA VAL A 488 54.05 -31.52 -0.74
C VAL A 488 54.43 -32.27 0.53
N PHE A 489 53.46 -32.84 1.24
CA PHE A 489 53.70 -33.65 2.45
C PHE A 489 54.49 -34.92 2.13
N LYS A 490 54.18 -35.62 1.03
CA LYS A 490 54.96 -36.77 0.54
C LYS A 490 56.39 -36.38 0.16
N LYS A 491 56.59 -35.21 -0.46
CA LYS A 491 57.92 -34.71 -0.85
C LYS A 491 58.77 -34.34 0.37
N ARG A 492 58.16 -33.80 1.43
CA ARG A 492 58.82 -33.55 2.72
C ARG A 492 59.21 -34.86 3.44
N LYS A 493 58.31 -35.86 3.50
CA LYS A 493 58.62 -37.18 4.11
C LYS A 493 59.76 -37.93 3.41
N LYS A 494 59.90 -37.81 2.08
CA LYS A 494 61.04 -38.38 1.33
C LYS A 494 62.38 -37.70 1.63
N ARG A 495 62.39 -36.42 2.01
CA ARG A 495 63.61 -35.71 2.42
C ARG A 495 64.01 -36.02 3.86
N SER A 496 63.07 -36.35 4.74
CA SER A 496 63.34 -36.71 6.14
C SER A 496 63.88 -38.14 6.35
N PHE A 497 63.93 -38.97 5.31
CA PHE A 497 64.50 -40.32 5.33
C PHE A 497 65.92 -40.39 4.73
N CYS A 498 66.53 -39.22 4.48
CA CYS A 498 67.90 -39.08 4.02
C CYS A 498 68.64 -38.14 4.98
N LEU A 499 68.79 -38.59 6.23
CA LEU A 499 69.71 -38.09 7.24
C LEU A 499 70.08 -39.26 8.15
#